data_AF-A0A845WYU8-F1
#
_entry.id   AF-A0A845WYU8-F1
#
_cell.length_a   1.000
_cell.length_b   1.000
_cell.length_c   1.000
_cell.angle_alpha   90.00
_cell.angle_beta   90.00
_cell.angle_gamma   90.00
#
_symmetry.space_group_name_H-M   'P 1'
#
loop_
_entity.id
_entity.type
_entity.pdbx_description
1 polymer ?
#
loop_
_entity_poly.entity_id
_entity_poly.type
_entity_poly.pdbx_seq_one_letter_code
_entity_poly.pdbx_strand_id
1 'polypeptide(L)'
;MIFDGKKISRQQEKEIQERIEIERNKPLTVVVMGQTGVGKSSLINALFGTNLKTNDVKPETKYPEKHIEIAPDSSELWFWDMPGVGESSSADAEYLNGYRQKILDADVALWLCHADSRSVTFDIEAISKLLSNLTNGERSMVLSKLTFVLSKADLVTPEPWILWKNGNDAVFETTDKTETLLDAKAVYFKKSLLKPHSKNFVSKTFHDGSFNLQSEDITFDKHFVYYSGIMDNSNLQKLQSNYPEYSSVFSRLYQNSEVIYCSSHFRYNLSKLMQVIVDKIYSGVSMRFRKFISNYSMNKVSWNKAKTFSNIVVFDSVKDDIVFDLSRLK
;
A
#
# COMPACT_ATOMS: atom_id res chain seq x y z
N MET A 1 14.44 3.94 34.61
CA MET A 1 15.05 4.86 33.59
C MET A 1 14.58 6.30 33.86
N ILE A 2 15.36 7.32 33.51
CA ILE A 2 14.93 8.73 33.58
C ILE A 2 14.32 9.10 32.22
N PHE A 3 13.03 9.40 32.19
CA PHE A 3 12.39 10.12 31.08
C PHE A 3 11.97 11.48 31.61
N ASP A 4 12.41 12.56 30.95
CA ASP A 4 11.95 13.93 31.20
C ASP A 4 12.13 14.44 32.65
N GLY A 5 13.25 14.08 33.29
CA GLY A 5 13.63 14.57 34.63
C GLY A 5 12.80 14.02 35.80
N LYS A 6 11.83 13.13 35.57
CA LYS A 6 11.04 12.47 36.63
C LYS A 6 11.50 11.03 36.86
N LYS A 7 11.70 10.64 38.12
CA LYS A 7 11.91 9.23 38.52
C LYS A 7 10.62 8.45 38.29
N ILE A 8 10.64 7.54 37.32
CA ILE A 8 9.56 6.59 37.07
C ILE A 8 9.51 5.60 38.24
N SER A 9 8.34 5.36 38.81
CA SER A 9 8.17 4.36 39.87
C SER A 9 8.25 2.94 39.30
N ARG A 10 8.60 1.93 40.13
CA ARG A 10 8.58 0.51 39.70
C ARG A 10 7.20 0.06 39.16
N GLN A 11 6.12 0.65 39.69
CA GLN A 11 4.76 0.37 39.24
C GLN A 11 4.51 0.96 37.85
N GLN A 12 4.94 2.20 37.60
CA GLN A 12 4.87 2.82 36.27
C GLN A 12 5.75 2.10 35.25
N GLU A 13 6.94 1.63 35.64
CA GLU A 13 7.78 0.81 34.76
C GLU A 13 7.06 -0.50 34.36
N LYS A 14 6.38 -1.16 35.31
CA LYS A 14 5.62 -2.38 35.03
C LYS A 14 4.42 -2.12 34.11
N GLU A 15 3.65 -1.06 34.36
CA GLU A 15 2.53 -0.66 33.49
C GLU A 15 2.98 -0.29 32.07
N ILE A 16 4.14 0.37 31.93
CA ILE A 16 4.73 0.69 30.62
C ILE A 16 5.13 -0.60 29.90
N GLN A 17 5.78 -1.54 30.59
CA GLN A 17 6.18 -2.83 30.00
C GLN A 17 4.96 -3.65 29.56
N GLU A 18 3.92 -3.75 30.41
CA GLU A 18 2.69 -4.46 30.07
C GLU A 18 1.99 -3.82 28.85
N ARG A 19 1.94 -2.48 28.76
CA ARG A 19 1.40 -1.79 27.59
C ARG A 19 2.23 -2.03 26.33
N ILE A 20 3.56 -2.04 26.44
CA ILE A 20 4.45 -2.35 25.31
C ILE A 20 4.24 -3.79 24.84
N GLU A 21 4.12 -4.76 25.76
CA GLU A 21 3.84 -6.16 25.40
C GLU A 21 2.48 -6.34 24.74
N ILE A 22 1.44 -5.72 25.28
CA ILE A 22 0.09 -5.73 24.67
C ILE A 22 0.15 -5.16 23.25
N GLU A 23 0.75 -3.99 23.06
CA GLU A 23 0.89 -3.38 21.73
C GLU A 23 1.76 -4.20 20.78
N ARG A 24 2.80 -4.86 21.29
CA ARG A 24 3.69 -5.73 20.50
C ARG A 24 3.00 -7.00 20.02
N ASN A 25 2.07 -7.53 20.82
CA ASN A 25 1.38 -8.79 20.55
C ASN A 25 0.03 -8.60 19.84
N LYS A 26 -0.45 -7.36 19.64
CA LYS A 26 -1.64 -7.10 18.84
C LYS A 26 -1.46 -7.60 17.40
N PRO A 27 -2.44 -8.32 16.83
CA PRO A 27 -2.40 -8.71 15.42
C PRO A 27 -2.26 -7.50 14.50
N LEU A 28 -1.44 -7.63 13.48
CA LEU A 28 -1.37 -6.65 12.41
C LEU A 28 -2.58 -6.83 11.49
N THR A 29 -3.43 -5.82 11.34
CA THR A 29 -4.64 -5.93 10.50
C THR A 29 -4.52 -5.14 9.20
N VAL A 30 -4.63 -5.83 8.08
CA VAL A 30 -4.61 -5.25 6.73
C VAL A 30 -5.94 -5.55 6.03
N VAL A 31 -6.61 -4.51 5.53
CA VAL A 31 -7.80 -4.64 4.70
C VAL A 31 -7.42 -4.37 3.25
N VAL A 32 -7.81 -5.24 2.33
CA VAL A 32 -7.59 -5.05 0.90
C VAL A 32 -8.94 -4.99 0.19
N MET A 33 -9.14 -3.92 -0.56
CA MET A 33 -10.36 -3.60 -1.28
C MET A 33 -10.05 -3.33 -2.74
N GLY A 34 -11.07 -3.47 -3.59
CA GLY A 34 -10.99 -3.19 -5.02
C GLY A 34 -11.87 -4.15 -5.80
N GLN A 35 -12.07 -3.85 -7.08
CA GLN A 35 -12.84 -4.68 -7.99
C GLN A 35 -12.33 -6.13 -8.02
N THR A 36 -13.17 -7.05 -8.46
CA THR A 36 -12.77 -8.41 -8.79
C THR A 36 -11.68 -8.37 -9.87
N GLY A 37 -10.69 -9.26 -9.75
CA GLY A 37 -9.64 -9.38 -10.76
C GLY A 37 -8.48 -8.40 -10.61
N VAL A 38 -8.59 -7.37 -9.75
CA VAL A 38 -7.50 -6.39 -9.49
C VAL A 38 -6.26 -7.01 -8.85
N GLY A 39 -6.29 -8.29 -8.45
CA GLY A 39 -5.11 -8.97 -7.90
C GLY A 39 -4.90 -8.74 -6.40
N LYS A 40 -5.99 -8.62 -5.62
CA LYS A 40 -5.95 -8.49 -4.15
C LYS A 40 -5.13 -9.60 -3.50
N SER A 41 -5.51 -10.86 -3.70
CA SER A 41 -4.83 -12.03 -3.13
C SER A 41 -3.38 -12.16 -3.63
N SER A 42 -3.13 -11.85 -4.91
CA SER A 42 -1.77 -11.85 -5.48
C SER A 42 -0.87 -10.81 -4.84
N LEU A 43 -1.38 -9.61 -4.55
CA LEU A 43 -0.62 -8.57 -3.84
C LEU A 43 -0.34 -8.96 -2.39
N ILE A 44 -1.31 -9.55 -1.69
CA ILE A 44 -1.11 -10.05 -0.32
C ILE A 44 0.02 -11.09 -0.29
N ASN A 45 -0.05 -12.10 -1.17
CA ASN A 45 1.00 -13.10 -1.32
C ASN A 45 2.37 -12.48 -1.62
N ALA A 46 2.41 -11.45 -2.46
CA ALA A 46 3.66 -10.81 -2.83
C ALA A 46 4.27 -9.96 -1.69
N LEU A 47 3.45 -9.22 -0.94
CA LEU A 47 3.90 -8.34 0.14
C LEU A 47 4.30 -9.11 1.40
N PHE A 48 3.59 -10.19 1.73
CA PHE A 48 3.71 -10.86 3.03
C PHE A 48 4.18 -12.31 2.94
N GLY A 49 4.45 -12.83 1.75
CA GLY A 49 4.97 -14.18 1.55
C GLY A 49 3.96 -15.29 1.82
N THR A 50 2.67 -14.99 1.70
CA THR A 50 1.55 -15.92 1.97
C THR A 50 1.20 -16.76 0.75
N ASN A 51 0.38 -17.79 0.94
CA ASN A 51 -0.07 -18.70 -0.12
C ASN A 51 -1.60 -18.73 -0.25
N LEU A 52 -2.24 -17.54 -0.25
CA LEU A 52 -3.67 -17.42 -0.51
C LEU A 52 -3.98 -17.93 -1.91
N LYS A 53 -5.10 -18.64 -2.06
CA LYS A 53 -5.55 -19.14 -3.36
C LYS A 53 -5.83 -17.95 -4.28
N THR A 54 -5.17 -17.93 -5.44
CA THR A 54 -5.46 -17.00 -6.53
C THR A 54 -6.23 -17.76 -7.60
N ASN A 55 -7.51 -17.43 -7.81
CA ASN A 55 -8.31 -18.07 -8.85
C ASN A 55 -8.48 -17.08 -10.01
N ASP A 56 -7.83 -17.35 -11.14
CA ASP A 56 -7.80 -16.43 -12.30
C ASP A 56 -9.11 -16.44 -13.12
N VAL A 57 -10.07 -17.31 -12.76
CA VAL A 57 -11.22 -17.63 -13.63
C VAL A 57 -12.56 -17.11 -13.10
N LYS A 58 -12.76 -16.95 -11.77
CA LYS A 58 -14.03 -16.46 -11.21
C LYS A 58 -13.85 -15.61 -9.94
N PRO A 59 -14.65 -14.54 -9.74
CA PRO A 59 -14.83 -13.92 -8.43
C PRO A 59 -15.38 -14.94 -7.45
N GLU A 60 -14.62 -15.27 -6.41
CA GLU A 60 -15.07 -16.22 -5.37
C GLU A 60 -15.55 -15.51 -4.09
N THR A 61 -15.14 -14.27 -3.85
CA THR A 61 -15.39 -13.55 -2.59
C THR A 61 -16.76 -12.84 -2.59
N LYS A 62 -17.83 -13.54 -2.17
CA LYS A 62 -19.17 -12.93 -1.93
C LYS A 62 -19.32 -12.30 -0.54
N TYR A 63 -18.45 -12.64 0.41
CA TYR A 63 -18.46 -12.15 1.79
C TYR A 63 -17.03 -11.79 2.23
N PRO A 64 -16.84 -10.84 3.17
CA PRO A 64 -15.54 -10.57 3.76
C PRO A 64 -14.87 -11.85 4.29
N GLU A 65 -13.71 -12.21 3.74
CA GLU A 65 -12.95 -13.37 4.19
C GLU A 65 -11.78 -12.92 5.06
N LYS A 66 -11.66 -13.50 6.26
CA LYS A 66 -10.54 -13.26 7.16
C LYS A 66 -9.50 -14.37 6.98
N HIS A 67 -8.30 -13.99 6.59
CA HIS A 67 -7.13 -14.87 6.64
C HIS A 67 -6.22 -14.48 7.80
N ILE A 68 -5.65 -15.48 8.47
CA ILE A 68 -4.72 -15.28 9.58
C ILE A 68 -3.43 -16.01 9.24
N GLU A 69 -2.33 -15.26 9.28
CA GLU A 69 -0.98 -15.75 9.07
C GLU A 69 -0.19 -15.55 10.36
N ILE A 70 0.56 -16.57 10.77
CA ILE A 70 1.31 -16.56 12.03
C ILE A 70 2.80 -16.61 11.70
N ALA A 71 3.54 -15.57 12.10
CA ALA A 71 4.98 -15.52 11.96
C ALA A 71 5.67 -16.56 12.87
N PRO A 72 6.94 -16.93 12.60
CA PRO A 72 7.70 -17.84 13.45
C PRO A 72 7.80 -17.41 14.92
N ASP A 73 7.69 -16.11 15.20
CA ASP A 73 7.71 -15.54 16.55
C ASP A 73 6.32 -15.39 17.18
N SER A 74 5.32 -16.11 16.64
CA SER A 74 3.92 -16.12 17.08
C SER A 74 3.14 -14.80 16.87
N SER A 75 3.68 -13.85 16.11
CA SER A 75 2.93 -12.65 15.73
C SER A 75 1.86 -12.99 14.70
N GLU A 76 0.66 -12.42 14.85
CA GLU A 76 -0.45 -12.63 13.91
C GLU A 76 -0.58 -11.49 12.90
N LEU A 77 -0.90 -11.85 11.66
CA LEU A 77 -1.24 -10.96 10.57
C LEU A 77 -2.61 -11.33 10.02
N TRP A 78 -3.56 -10.40 10.13
CA TRP A 78 -4.95 -10.58 9.76
C TRP A 78 -5.23 -9.84 8.46
N PHE A 79 -5.68 -10.56 7.45
CA PHE A 79 -6.12 -10.01 6.18
C PHE A 79 -7.63 -10.10 6.07
N TRP A 80 -8.23 -8.99 5.65
CA TRP A 80 -9.62 -8.98 5.21
C TRP A 80 -9.63 -8.76 3.70
N ASP A 81 -10.00 -9.81 2.96
CA ASP A 81 -10.35 -9.66 1.54
C ASP A 81 -11.81 -9.24 1.46
N MET A 82 -12.02 -7.99 1.04
CA MET A 82 -13.36 -7.42 0.95
C MET A 82 -13.84 -7.48 -0.51
N PRO A 83 -15.10 -7.90 -0.77
CA PRO A 83 -15.70 -7.78 -2.10
C PRO A 83 -15.62 -6.34 -2.66
N GLY A 84 -15.79 -6.18 -3.97
CA GLY A 84 -15.91 -4.84 -4.56
C GLY A 84 -17.14 -4.12 -4.00
N VAL A 85 -16.97 -2.94 -3.39
CA VAL A 85 -18.06 -2.13 -2.80
C VAL A 85 -19.18 -1.82 -3.81
N GLY A 86 -18.89 -1.79 -5.11
CA GLY A 86 -19.88 -1.60 -6.17
C GLY A 86 -20.36 -2.87 -6.90
N GLU A 87 -19.86 -4.05 -6.54
CA GLU A 87 -20.19 -5.33 -7.22
C GLU A 87 -21.37 -6.06 -6.58
N SER A 88 -21.67 -5.78 -5.30
CA SER A 88 -22.83 -6.33 -4.62
C SER A 88 -24.05 -5.43 -4.82
N SER A 89 -25.16 -6.01 -5.32
CA SER A 89 -26.45 -5.32 -5.43
C SER A 89 -27.05 -4.92 -4.08
N SER A 90 -26.56 -5.48 -2.96
CA SER A 90 -26.92 -5.10 -1.60
C SER A 90 -26.11 -3.88 -1.15
N ALA A 91 -26.61 -2.69 -1.48
CA ALA A 91 -26.11 -1.42 -0.94
C ALA A 91 -26.81 -1.06 0.38
N ASP A 92 -27.12 -2.06 1.22
CA ASP A 92 -27.81 -1.82 2.48
C ASP A 92 -26.86 -1.15 3.48
N ALA A 93 -27.38 -0.21 4.27
CA ALA A 93 -26.56 0.64 5.14
C ALA A 93 -25.67 -0.14 6.11
N GLU A 94 -26.14 -1.30 6.57
CA GLU A 94 -25.39 -2.22 7.45
C GLU A 94 -24.14 -2.77 6.77
N TYR A 95 -24.22 -3.10 5.49
CA TYR A 95 -23.08 -3.58 4.69
C TYR A 95 -22.00 -2.49 4.58
N LEU A 96 -22.38 -1.25 4.22
CA LEU A 96 -21.44 -0.12 4.15
C LEU A 96 -20.81 0.22 5.51
N ASN A 97 -21.58 0.12 6.58
CA ASN A 97 -21.06 0.31 7.94
C ASN A 97 -20.02 -0.76 8.31
N GLY A 98 -20.24 -2.01 7.90
CA GLY A 98 -19.25 -3.08 8.03
C GLY A 98 -17.92 -2.72 7.37
N TYR A 99 -17.94 -2.21 6.12
CA TYR A 99 -16.72 -1.77 5.43
C TYR A 99 -16.00 -0.65 6.16
N ARG A 100 -16.74 0.39 6.57
CA ARG A 100 -16.18 1.53 7.30
C ARG A 100 -15.50 1.08 8.58
N GLN A 101 -16.17 0.23 9.36
CA GLN A 101 -15.62 -0.28 10.61
C GLN A 101 -14.33 -1.07 10.36
N LYS A 102 -14.30 -1.95 9.35
CA LYS A 102 -13.08 -2.69 8.99
C LYS A 102 -11.93 -1.77 8.60
N ILE A 103 -12.19 -0.71 7.83
CA ILE A 103 -11.17 0.28 7.45
C ILE A 103 -10.62 1.01 8.68
N LEU A 104 -11.50 1.40 9.61
CA LEU A 104 -11.12 2.12 10.82
C LEU A 104 -10.32 1.24 11.80
N ASP A 105 -10.72 -0.02 11.93
CA ASP A 105 -10.07 -1.02 12.80
C ASP A 105 -8.73 -1.50 12.23
N ALA A 106 -8.53 -1.40 10.90
CA ALA A 106 -7.31 -1.82 10.26
C ALA A 106 -6.12 -0.92 10.60
N ASP A 107 -4.95 -1.53 10.73
CA ASP A 107 -3.68 -0.80 10.72
C ASP A 107 -3.43 -0.18 9.33
N VAL A 108 -3.85 -0.89 8.27
CA VAL A 108 -3.69 -0.48 6.86
C VAL A 108 -4.92 -0.85 6.05
N ALA A 109 -5.44 0.09 5.24
CA ALA A 109 -6.45 -0.20 4.24
C ALA A 109 -5.92 0.11 2.83
N LEU A 110 -5.83 -0.91 1.98
CA LEU A 110 -5.38 -0.81 0.60
C LEU A 110 -6.58 -0.79 -0.35
N TRP A 111 -6.64 0.20 -1.22
CA TRP A 111 -7.62 0.29 -2.31
C TRP A 111 -6.91 0.03 -3.64
N LEU A 112 -7.17 -1.13 -4.25
CA LEU A 112 -6.52 -1.55 -5.48
C LEU A 112 -7.37 -1.19 -6.69
N CYS A 113 -6.72 -0.60 -7.68
CA CYS A 113 -7.24 -0.42 -9.03
C CYS A 113 -6.30 -1.08 -10.03
N HIS A 114 -6.82 -1.53 -11.17
CA HIS A 114 -5.97 -2.01 -12.26
C HIS A 114 -5.17 -0.87 -12.88
N ALA A 115 -3.86 -1.05 -13.02
CA ALA A 115 -2.99 -0.09 -13.68
C ALA A 115 -3.34 0.11 -15.17
N ASP A 116 -3.85 -0.91 -15.87
CA ASP A 116 -4.29 -0.77 -17.27
C ASP A 116 -5.71 -0.18 -17.43
N SER A 117 -6.48 -0.04 -16.34
CA SER A 117 -7.82 0.52 -16.44
C SER A 117 -7.78 1.96 -16.94
N ARG A 118 -8.59 2.24 -17.96
CA ARG A 118 -8.85 3.60 -18.45
C ARG A 118 -10.04 4.25 -17.75
N SER A 119 -10.81 3.48 -16.97
CA SER A 119 -11.98 3.95 -16.24
C SER A 119 -11.71 3.93 -14.74
N VAL A 120 -11.96 5.07 -14.11
CA VAL A 120 -11.94 5.27 -12.65
C VAL A 120 -13.36 5.40 -12.10
N THR A 121 -14.39 5.36 -12.96
CA THR A 121 -15.78 5.68 -12.59
C THR A 121 -16.30 4.77 -11.50
N PHE A 122 -16.07 3.47 -11.64
CA PHE A 122 -16.51 2.49 -10.64
C PHE A 122 -15.88 2.76 -9.27
N ASP A 123 -14.57 3.04 -9.22
CA ASP A 123 -13.85 3.35 -7.99
C ASP A 123 -14.34 4.67 -7.36
N ILE A 124 -14.58 5.70 -8.18
CA ILE A 124 -15.17 6.97 -7.72
C ILE A 124 -16.55 6.74 -7.09
N GLU A 125 -17.43 5.98 -7.75
CA GLU A 125 -18.75 5.66 -7.24
C GLU A 125 -18.70 4.84 -5.95
N ALA A 126 -17.80 3.85 -5.90
CA ALA A 126 -17.60 3.00 -4.74
C ALA A 126 -17.11 3.79 -3.52
N ILE A 127 -16.13 4.70 -3.70
CA ILE A 127 -15.66 5.60 -2.64
C ILE A 127 -16.77 6.57 -2.23
N SER A 128 -17.50 7.14 -3.18
CA SER A 128 -18.62 8.05 -2.89
C SER A 128 -19.71 7.37 -2.06
N LYS A 129 -20.06 6.12 -2.39
CA LYS A 129 -20.98 5.28 -1.61
C LYS A 129 -20.41 4.98 -0.22
N LEU A 130 -19.14 4.58 -0.13
CA LEU A 130 -18.46 4.33 1.14
C LEU A 130 -18.52 5.54 2.07
N LEU A 131 -18.38 6.76 1.54
CA LEU A 131 -18.37 8.02 2.31
C LEU A 131 -19.76 8.67 2.47
N SER A 132 -20.79 8.13 1.84
CA SER A 132 -22.16 8.66 1.91
C SER A 132 -22.69 8.65 3.35
N ASN A 133 -23.50 9.64 3.72
CA ASN A 133 -24.08 9.76 5.06
C ASN A 133 -23.08 9.88 6.24
N LEU A 134 -21.77 10.00 5.97
CA LEU A 134 -20.76 10.32 6.97
C LEU A 134 -20.60 11.83 7.15
N THR A 135 -20.34 12.25 8.38
CA THR A 135 -19.89 13.60 8.72
C THR A 135 -18.50 13.88 8.14
N ASN A 136 -18.11 15.15 8.07
CA ASN A 136 -16.78 15.53 7.57
C ASN A 136 -15.64 14.89 8.36
N GLY A 137 -15.78 14.76 9.69
CA GLY A 137 -14.79 14.12 10.54
C GLY A 137 -14.64 12.63 10.26
N GLU A 138 -15.76 11.91 10.16
CA GLU A 138 -15.75 10.47 9.84
C GLU A 138 -15.18 10.20 8.44
N ARG A 139 -15.51 11.05 7.46
CA ARG A 139 -14.89 10.97 6.12
C ARG A 139 -13.37 11.09 6.21
N SER A 140 -12.87 12.03 7.01
CA SER A 140 -11.43 12.20 7.21
C SER A 140 -10.78 11.00 7.88
N MET A 141 -11.44 10.39 8.86
CA MET A 141 -10.94 9.17 9.51
C MET A 141 -10.84 8.01 8.52
N VAL A 142 -11.86 7.80 7.68
CA VAL A 142 -11.85 6.73 6.66
C VAL A 142 -10.80 7.00 5.58
N LEU A 143 -10.78 8.22 5.01
CA LEU A 143 -9.86 8.56 3.91
C LEU A 143 -8.39 8.52 4.32
N SER A 144 -8.06 8.94 5.54
CA SER A 144 -6.68 8.92 6.05
C SER A 144 -6.12 7.50 6.23
N LYS A 145 -6.99 6.50 6.38
CA LYS A 145 -6.61 5.07 6.45
C LYS A 145 -6.35 4.45 5.08
N LEU A 146 -6.89 5.02 4.00
CA LEU A 146 -6.79 4.46 2.66
C LEU A 146 -5.43 4.74 2.00
N THR A 147 -4.88 3.71 1.37
CA THR A 147 -3.72 3.79 0.47
C THR A 147 -4.13 3.24 -0.88
N PHE A 148 -4.01 4.04 -1.92
CA PHE A 148 -4.42 3.68 -3.26
C PHE A 148 -3.27 3.02 -4.01
N VAL A 149 -3.54 1.90 -4.67
CA VAL A 149 -2.55 1.07 -5.33
C VAL A 149 -3.01 0.77 -6.76
N LEU A 150 -2.15 1.01 -7.75
CA LEU A 150 -2.34 0.51 -9.11
C LEU A 150 -1.66 -0.85 -9.25
N SER A 151 -2.43 -1.92 -9.15
CA SER A 151 -1.94 -3.28 -9.30
C SER A 151 -1.79 -3.68 -10.77
N LYS A 152 -1.06 -4.76 -11.02
CA LYS A 152 -0.79 -5.30 -12.36
C LYS A 152 -0.12 -4.27 -13.29
N ALA A 153 0.85 -3.53 -12.78
CA ALA A 153 1.64 -2.59 -13.57
C ALA A 153 2.33 -3.28 -14.76
N ASP A 154 2.60 -4.58 -14.66
CA ASP A 154 3.11 -5.45 -15.73
C ASP A 154 2.26 -5.49 -17.00
N LEU A 155 0.97 -5.16 -16.90
CA LEU A 155 0.06 -5.12 -18.04
C LEU A 155 0.01 -3.74 -18.73
N VAL A 156 0.71 -2.73 -18.19
CA VAL A 156 0.76 -1.39 -18.77
C VAL A 156 1.96 -1.31 -19.73
N THR A 157 1.83 -1.82 -20.94
CA THR A 157 2.95 -1.76 -21.90
C THR A 157 2.50 -1.95 -23.35
N PRO A 158 3.28 -1.42 -24.30
CA PRO A 158 3.84 -2.30 -25.33
C PRO A 158 5.37 -2.49 -25.25
N GLU A 159 6.09 -1.75 -24.39
CA GLU A 159 7.55 -1.92 -24.23
C GLU A 159 7.92 -3.13 -23.33
N PRO A 160 9.02 -3.83 -23.64
CA PRO A 160 9.44 -4.99 -22.86
C PRO A 160 9.93 -4.58 -21.48
N TRP A 161 9.69 -5.45 -20.50
CA TRP A 161 10.30 -5.36 -19.18
C TRP A 161 11.78 -5.78 -19.24
N ILE A 162 12.61 -5.14 -18.43
CA ILE A 162 14.04 -5.46 -18.31
C ILE A 162 14.22 -6.45 -17.17
N LEU A 163 14.82 -7.61 -17.45
CA LEU A 163 15.11 -8.64 -16.46
C LEU A 163 16.61 -8.67 -16.14
N TRP A 164 16.97 -8.23 -14.95
CA TRP A 164 18.32 -8.31 -14.41
C TRP A 164 18.52 -9.61 -13.63
N LYS A 165 19.50 -10.42 -14.01
CA LYS A 165 19.91 -11.63 -13.27
C LYS A 165 21.15 -11.34 -12.42
N ASN A 166 21.09 -11.67 -11.14
CA ASN A 166 22.25 -11.64 -10.23
C ASN A 166 22.29 -12.94 -9.40
N GLY A 167 23.15 -13.88 -9.79
CA GLY A 167 23.18 -15.21 -9.17
C GLY A 167 21.85 -15.94 -9.34
N ASN A 168 21.23 -16.33 -8.22
CA ASN A 168 19.91 -16.96 -8.19
C ASN A 168 18.74 -15.96 -8.07
N ASP A 169 19.04 -14.67 -7.95
CA ASP A 169 18.04 -13.62 -7.88
C ASP A 169 17.81 -13.00 -9.26
N ALA A 170 16.59 -12.56 -9.49
CA ALA A 170 16.20 -11.77 -10.65
C ALA A 170 15.39 -10.55 -10.22
N VAL A 171 15.61 -9.41 -10.88
CA VAL A 171 14.90 -8.15 -10.67
C VAL A 171 14.30 -7.69 -11.98
N PHE A 172 13.05 -7.27 -11.94
CA PHE A 172 12.35 -6.69 -13.09
C PHE A 172 12.32 -5.17 -12.96
N GLU A 173 12.63 -4.49 -14.05
CA GLU A 173 12.58 -3.04 -14.18
C GLU A 173 11.80 -2.64 -15.43
N THR A 174 11.33 -1.38 -15.46
CA THR A 174 10.65 -0.81 -16.61
C THR A 174 11.59 0.09 -17.40
N THR A 175 11.20 0.43 -18.63
CA THR A 175 11.84 1.51 -19.38
C THR A 175 11.40 2.87 -18.83
N ASP A 176 12.21 3.92 -18.99
CA ASP A 176 11.87 5.29 -18.58
C ASP A 176 10.50 5.76 -19.10
N LYS A 177 10.14 5.33 -20.31
CA LYS A 177 8.86 5.66 -20.93
C LYS A 177 7.68 4.94 -20.27
N THR A 178 7.86 3.67 -19.89
CA THR A 178 6.84 2.91 -19.14
C THR A 178 6.68 3.47 -17.73
N GLU A 179 7.79 3.79 -17.04
CA GLU A 179 7.81 4.49 -15.75
C GLU A 179 7.03 5.82 -15.83
N THR A 180 7.35 6.65 -16.84
CA THR A 180 6.66 7.94 -17.07
C THR A 180 5.15 7.77 -17.28
N LEU A 181 4.74 6.72 -18.00
CA LEU A 181 3.33 6.41 -18.20
C LEU A 181 2.64 5.97 -16.89
N LEU A 182 3.29 5.13 -16.10
CA LEU A 182 2.79 4.70 -14.80
C LEU A 182 2.68 5.86 -13.81
N ASP A 183 3.66 6.77 -13.79
CA ASP A 183 3.63 8.01 -13.02
C ASP A 183 2.46 8.90 -13.43
N ALA A 184 2.27 9.12 -14.74
CA ALA A 184 1.15 9.89 -15.25
C ALA A 184 -0.21 9.27 -14.87
N LYS A 185 -0.30 7.93 -14.90
CA LYS A 185 -1.49 7.19 -14.42
C LYS A 185 -1.69 7.35 -12.92
N ALA A 186 -0.66 7.22 -12.10
CA ALA A 186 -0.75 7.45 -10.65
C ALA A 186 -1.27 8.85 -10.33
N VAL A 187 -0.76 9.89 -11.02
CA VAL A 187 -1.25 11.27 -10.89
C VAL A 187 -2.72 11.39 -11.31
N TYR A 188 -3.11 10.78 -12.42
CA TYR A 188 -4.50 10.78 -12.89
C TYR A 188 -5.45 10.12 -11.89
N PHE A 189 -5.10 8.93 -11.37
CA PHE A 189 -5.89 8.23 -10.36
C PHE A 189 -5.95 9.01 -9.05
N LYS A 190 -4.83 9.57 -8.59
CA LYS A 190 -4.78 10.43 -7.39
C LYS A 190 -5.77 11.58 -7.53
N LYS A 191 -5.71 12.29 -8.66
CA LYS A 191 -6.59 13.42 -8.95
C LYS A 191 -8.06 12.98 -9.04
N SER A 192 -8.34 11.83 -9.64
CA SER A 192 -9.72 11.37 -9.85
C SER A 192 -10.37 10.86 -8.57
N LEU A 193 -9.64 10.09 -7.75
CA LEU A 193 -10.16 9.45 -6.55
C LEU A 193 -10.14 10.37 -5.33
N LEU A 194 -9.10 11.20 -5.17
CA LEU A 194 -8.93 12.01 -3.95
C LEU A 194 -9.44 13.44 -4.10
N LYS A 195 -9.29 14.09 -5.27
CA LYS A 195 -9.66 15.51 -5.43
C LYS A 195 -11.12 15.82 -5.02
N PRO A 196 -12.13 14.98 -5.36
CA PRO A 196 -13.51 15.20 -4.90
C PRO A 196 -13.66 15.26 -3.38
N HIS A 197 -12.73 14.64 -2.65
CA HIS A 197 -12.72 14.52 -1.19
C HIS A 197 -11.57 15.28 -0.53
N SER A 198 -10.89 16.16 -1.26
CA SER A 198 -9.70 16.90 -0.79
C SER A 198 -9.89 17.58 0.56
N LYS A 199 -11.03 18.24 0.80
CA LYS A 199 -11.35 18.91 2.07
C LYS A 199 -11.41 17.97 3.28
N ASN A 200 -11.64 16.68 3.05
CA ASN A 200 -11.68 15.66 4.09
C ASN A 200 -10.42 14.78 4.08
N PHE A 201 -9.48 14.98 3.15
CA PHE A 201 -8.26 14.18 3.14
C PHE A 201 -7.26 14.77 4.12
N VAL A 202 -6.71 13.94 5.01
CA VAL A 202 -5.66 14.36 5.95
C VAL A 202 -4.52 13.35 5.89
N SER A 203 -3.34 13.79 5.43
CA SER A 203 -2.10 13.02 5.56
C SER A 203 -1.54 13.19 6.96
N LYS A 204 -0.96 12.12 7.52
CA LYS A 204 -0.35 12.09 8.85
C LYS A 204 1.02 11.44 8.79
N THR A 205 2.01 11.97 9.51
CA THR A 205 3.32 11.30 9.71
C THR A 205 3.92 11.66 11.07
N PHE A 206 4.90 10.89 11.55
CA PHE A 206 5.60 11.15 12.80
C PHE A 206 6.70 12.22 12.65
N HIS A 207 7.05 12.85 13.77
CA HIS A 207 8.23 13.71 13.90
C HIS A 207 9.00 13.39 15.20
N ASP A 208 10.20 13.94 15.33
CA ASP A 208 11.14 13.70 16.43
C ASP A 208 10.95 14.65 17.63
N GLY A 209 9.85 15.39 17.67
CA GLY A 209 9.59 16.44 18.66
C GLY A 209 10.17 17.82 18.33
N SER A 210 11.00 17.95 17.28
CA SER A 210 11.55 19.24 16.86
C SER A 210 10.63 20.05 15.95
N PHE A 211 9.64 19.39 15.33
CA PHE A 211 8.71 20.03 14.41
C PHE A 211 7.89 21.13 15.09
N ASN A 212 8.01 22.35 14.59
CA ASN A 212 7.28 23.51 15.08
C ASN A 212 6.90 24.43 13.91
N LEU A 213 5.94 23.96 13.10
CA LEU A 213 5.38 24.72 12.00
C LEU A 213 3.85 24.53 11.99
N GLN A 214 3.11 25.64 12.09
CA GLN A 214 1.66 25.64 11.99
C GLN A 214 1.21 26.60 10.90
N SER A 215 0.29 26.15 10.05
CA SER A 215 -0.33 26.93 8.98
C SER A 215 -1.79 26.51 8.79
N GLU A 216 -2.49 27.09 7.81
CA GLU A 216 -3.87 26.70 7.49
C GLU A 216 -3.99 25.20 7.18
N ASP A 217 -3.06 24.67 6.39
CA ASP A 217 -3.06 23.27 5.98
C ASP A 217 -2.25 22.35 6.91
N ILE A 218 -1.37 22.87 7.76
CA ILE A 218 -0.45 22.07 8.60
C ILE A 218 -0.73 22.29 10.07
N THR A 219 -1.02 21.19 10.77
CA THR A 219 -1.09 21.15 12.23
C THR A 219 -0.20 20.05 12.77
N PHE A 220 0.15 20.10 14.05
CA PHE A 220 0.95 19.07 14.69
C PHE A 220 0.57 18.91 16.16
N ASP A 221 0.88 17.73 16.71
CA ASP A 221 0.77 17.42 18.13
C ASP A 221 2.14 16.98 18.68
N LYS A 222 2.17 16.31 19.84
CA LYS A 222 3.42 15.84 20.45
C LYS A 222 4.17 14.80 19.60
N HIS A 223 3.45 14.07 18.75
CA HIS A 223 3.94 12.87 18.08
C HIS A 223 3.82 12.94 16.56
N PHE A 224 2.89 13.74 16.04
CA PHE A 224 2.51 13.71 14.64
C PHE A 224 2.33 15.09 14.02
N VAL A 225 2.59 15.13 12.72
CA VAL A 225 2.27 16.24 11.83
C VAL A 225 1.13 15.81 10.92
N TYR A 226 0.20 16.72 10.68
CA TYR A 226 -1.00 16.55 9.87
C TYR A 226 -1.00 17.57 8.75
N TYR A 227 -1.32 17.12 7.54
CA TYR A 227 -1.54 17.98 6.38
C TYR A 227 -2.97 17.80 5.87
N SER A 228 -3.75 18.87 5.90
CA SER A 228 -5.13 18.90 5.39
C SER A 228 -5.13 19.19 3.90
N GLY A 229 -5.88 18.40 3.13
CA GLY A 229 -5.87 18.47 1.68
C GLY A 229 -4.86 17.52 1.02
N ILE A 230 -4.70 17.68 -0.28
CA ILE A 230 -3.81 16.84 -1.09
C ILE A 230 -2.59 17.67 -1.47
N MET A 231 -1.41 17.26 -1.01
CA MET A 231 -0.17 17.92 -1.39
C MET A 231 0.20 17.55 -2.84
N ASP A 232 0.46 18.57 -3.66
CA ASP A 232 1.06 18.41 -4.98
C ASP A 232 2.57 18.70 -4.95
N ASN A 233 3.26 18.44 -6.07
CA ASN A 233 4.71 18.61 -6.14
C ASN A 233 5.14 20.08 -6.01
N SER A 234 4.30 21.04 -6.45
CA SER A 234 4.60 22.47 -6.31
C SER A 234 4.56 22.89 -4.84
N ASN A 235 3.53 22.45 -4.11
CA ASN A 235 3.42 22.70 -2.67
C ASN A 235 4.55 22.03 -1.89
N LEU A 236 4.90 20.79 -2.22
CA LEU A 236 6.03 20.08 -1.60
C LEU A 236 7.33 20.87 -1.76
N GLN A 237 7.68 21.26 -2.98
CA GLN A 237 8.91 22.01 -3.27
C GLN A 237 8.96 23.36 -2.53
N LYS A 238 7.83 24.07 -2.46
CA LYS A 238 7.72 25.33 -1.70
C LYS A 238 7.97 25.11 -0.21
N LEU A 239 7.34 24.10 0.40
CA LEU A 239 7.53 23.78 1.81
C LEU A 239 8.98 23.38 2.11
N GLN A 240 9.59 22.55 1.27
CA GLN A 240 10.98 22.13 1.43
C GLN A 240 11.99 23.27 1.25
N SER A 241 11.68 24.23 0.37
CA SER A 241 12.54 25.40 0.17
C SER A 241 12.43 26.38 1.33
N ASN A 242 11.23 26.56 1.87
CA ASN A 242 10.97 27.50 2.96
C ASN A 242 11.40 26.94 4.34
N TYR A 243 11.32 25.62 4.53
CA TYR A 243 11.67 24.94 5.78
C TYR A 243 12.49 23.66 5.53
N PRO A 244 13.76 23.79 5.09
CA PRO A 244 14.60 22.64 4.72
C PRO A 244 14.78 21.61 5.85
N GLU A 245 14.79 22.05 7.10
CA GLU A 245 14.91 21.21 8.30
C GLU A 245 13.78 20.17 8.43
N TYR A 246 12.60 20.47 7.87
CA TYR A 246 11.43 19.59 7.91
C TYR A 246 11.21 18.83 6.59
N SER A 247 12.17 18.87 5.67
CA SER A 247 12.03 18.28 4.33
C SER A 247 11.63 16.80 4.35
N SER A 248 12.16 16.02 5.30
CA SER A 248 11.80 14.61 5.45
C SER A 248 10.34 14.41 5.87
N VAL A 249 9.81 15.28 6.73
CA VAL A 249 8.40 15.26 7.18
C VAL A 249 7.48 15.56 6.00
N PHE A 250 7.77 16.61 5.22
CA PHE A 250 6.97 16.96 4.05
C PHE A 250 7.00 15.86 2.98
N SER A 251 8.16 15.22 2.78
CA SER A 251 8.30 14.10 1.84
C SER A 251 7.38 12.94 2.24
N ARG A 252 7.36 12.56 3.53
CA ARG A 252 6.46 11.51 4.03
C ARG A 252 4.98 11.90 3.93
N LEU A 253 4.62 13.15 4.24
CA LEU A 253 3.25 13.65 4.08
C LEU A 253 2.77 13.60 2.63
N TYR A 254 3.65 13.98 1.70
CA TYR A 254 3.40 13.89 0.26
C TYR A 254 3.21 12.43 -0.19
N GLN A 255 4.15 11.55 0.16
CA GLN A 255 4.14 10.12 -0.15
C GLN A 255 2.88 9.42 0.38
N ASN A 256 2.39 9.80 1.56
CA ASN A 256 1.17 9.24 2.13
C ASN A 256 -0.10 9.53 1.30
N SER A 257 -0.07 10.52 0.41
CA SER A 257 -1.16 10.84 -0.52
C SER A 257 -0.93 10.30 -1.94
N GLU A 258 0.20 9.64 -2.20
CA GLU A 258 0.50 9.07 -3.51
C GLU A 258 -0.33 7.83 -3.81
N VAL A 259 -0.52 7.58 -5.10
CA VAL A 259 -1.02 6.32 -5.61
C VAL A 259 0.19 5.51 -6.06
N ILE A 260 0.37 4.31 -5.52
CA ILE A 260 1.57 3.49 -5.79
C ILE A 260 1.23 2.43 -6.83
N TYR A 261 1.91 2.41 -7.96
CA TYR A 261 1.78 1.31 -8.92
C TYR A 261 2.75 0.18 -8.58
N CYS A 262 2.33 -1.07 -8.74
CA CYS A 262 3.18 -2.23 -8.51
C CYS A 262 2.75 -3.44 -9.35
N SER A 263 3.67 -4.38 -9.53
CA SER A 263 3.38 -5.70 -10.08
C SER A 263 3.65 -6.77 -9.03
N SER A 264 2.62 -7.52 -8.64
CA SER A 264 2.81 -8.72 -7.81
C SER A 264 3.51 -9.84 -8.59
N HIS A 265 3.29 -9.90 -9.91
CA HIS A 265 3.85 -10.91 -10.79
C HIS A 265 5.38 -10.75 -10.92
N PHE A 266 5.83 -9.56 -11.33
CA PHE A 266 7.25 -9.24 -11.44
C PHE A 266 7.90 -8.78 -10.13
N ARG A 267 7.11 -8.68 -9.05
CA ARG A 267 7.53 -8.10 -7.76
C ARG A 267 8.08 -6.68 -7.90
N TYR A 268 7.59 -5.92 -8.87
CA TYR A 268 8.06 -4.57 -9.14
C TYR A 268 7.38 -3.54 -8.22
N ASN A 269 8.18 -2.61 -7.70
CA ASN A 269 7.79 -1.48 -6.84
C ASN A 269 7.11 -1.83 -5.49
N LEU A 270 7.24 -3.08 -5.03
CA LEU A 270 6.64 -3.53 -3.76
C LEU A 270 7.34 -2.90 -2.55
N SER A 271 8.64 -2.61 -2.65
CA SER A 271 9.38 -1.91 -1.58
C SER A 271 8.85 -0.50 -1.31
N LYS A 272 8.54 0.27 -2.36
CA LYS A 272 7.96 1.62 -2.24
C LYS A 272 6.58 1.55 -1.60
N LEU A 273 5.74 0.61 -2.05
CA LEU A 273 4.42 0.39 -1.45
C LEU A 273 4.54 0.07 0.05
N MET A 274 5.44 -0.84 0.42
CA MET A 274 5.66 -1.17 1.83
C MET A 274 6.19 0.01 2.64
N GLN A 275 7.06 0.84 2.08
CA GLN A 275 7.53 2.06 2.74
C GLN A 275 6.37 3.01 3.06
N VAL A 276 5.50 3.29 2.07
CA VAL A 276 4.31 4.14 2.28
C VAL A 276 3.36 3.54 3.31
N ILE A 277 3.20 2.21 3.28
CA ILE A 277 2.43 1.50 4.29
C ILE A 277 3.04 1.76 5.68
N VAL A 278 4.34 1.53 5.87
CA VAL A 278 5.01 1.73 7.17
C VAL A 278 4.95 3.19 7.64
N ASP A 279 5.12 4.16 6.73
CA ASP A 279 5.12 5.60 7.06
C ASP A 279 3.74 6.14 7.48
N LYS A 280 2.65 5.49 7.06
CA LYS A 280 1.29 5.80 7.52
C LYS A 280 0.98 5.28 8.91
N ILE A 281 1.75 4.31 9.38
CA ILE A 281 1.42 3.59 10.60
C ILE A 281 2.31 4.09 11.74
N TYR A 282 1.74 4.15 12.94
CA TYR A 282 2.46 4.56 14.13
C TYR A 282 3.69 3.68 14.42
N SER A 283 4.71 4.28 15.04
CA SER A 283 6.00 3.64 15.35
C SER A 283 5.87 2.31 16.11
N GLY A 284 4.89 2.16 17.00
CA GLY A 284 4.60 0.91 17.71
C GLY A 284 4.20 -0.25 16.78
N VAL A 285 3.54 0.04 15.67
CA VAL A 285 3.10 -0.96 14.68
C VAL A 285 4.19 -1.26 13.66
N SER A 286 5.07 -0.30 13.34
CA SER A 286 6.22 -0.54 12.46
C SER A 286 7.11 -1.70 12.95
N MET A 287 7.21 -1.89 14.27
CA MET A 287 7.88 -3.05 14.87
C MET A 287 7.15 -4.37 14.55
N ARG A 288 5.82 -4.39 14.56
CA ARG A 288 5.02 -5.56 14.17
C ARG A 288 5.22 -5.89 12.69
N PHE A 289 5.21 -4.88 11.82
CA PHE A 289 5.48 -5.03 10.39
C PHE A 289 6.85 -5.63 10.09
N ARG A 290 7.92 -5.15 10.76
CA ARG A 290 9.29 -5.63 10.51
C ARG A 290 9.44 -7.14 10.64
N LYS A 291 8.64 -7.78 11.51
CA LYS A 291 8.63 -9.23 11.69
C LYS A 291 8.13 -10.00 10.45
N PHE A 292 7.26 -9.38 9.65
CA PHE A 292 6.74 -9.94 8.41
C PHE A 292 7.53 -9.47 7.16
N ILE A 293 8.36 -8.42 7.29
CA ILE A 293 9.16 -7.85 6.20
C ILE A 293 10.57 -8.47 6.12
N SER A 294 11.17 -8.90 7.24
CA SER A 294 12.63 -9.10 7.34
C SER A 294 13.22 -10.26 6.53
N ASN A 295 12.41 -11.12 5.89
CA ASN A 295 12.90 -12.32 5.20
C ASN A 295 12.67 -12.35 3.68
N TYR A 296 12.00 -11.35 3.11
CA TYR A 296 11.71 -11.32 1.67
C TYR A 296 12.35 -10.09 1.02
N SER A 297 13.18 -10.33 0.01
CA SER A 297 13.57 -9.28 -0.91
C SER A 297 12.34 -8.87 -1.73
N MET A 298 11.70 -7.76 -1.32
CA MET A 298 10.41 -7.34 -1.86
C MET A 298 10.42 -7.21 -3.38
N ASN A 299 11.52 -6.75 -3.98
CA ASN A 299 11.65 -6.56 -5.42
C ASN A 299 12.47 -7.63 -6.16
N LYS A 300 12.65 -8.82 -5.59
CA LYS A 300 13.33 -9.91 -6.28
C LYS A 300 12.47 -11.15 -6.38
N VAL A 301 12.67 -11.88 -7.46
CA VAL A 301 12.15 -13.23 -7.71
C VAL A 301 13.32 -14.20 -7.83
N SER A 302 13.09 -15.49 -7.58
CA SER A 302 14.12 -16.49 -7.90
C SER A 302 14.27 -16.62 -9.40
N TRP A 303 15.48 -16.94 -9.87
CA TRP A 303 15.78 -17.10 -11.29
C TRP A 303 14.86 -18.14 -11.95
N ASN A 304 14.68 -19.30 -11.31
CA ASN A 304 13.78 -20.34 -11.81
C ASN A 304 12.35 -19.84 -12.00
N LYS A 305 11.86 -18.97 -11.09
CA LYS A 305 10.52 -18.38 -11.20
C LYS A 305 10.47 -17.31 -12.29
N ALA A 306 11.48 -16.45 -12.39
CA ALA A 306 11.56 -15.40 -13.42
C ALA A 306 11.45 -15.96 -14.84
N LYS A 307 12.10 -17.11 -15.09
CA LYS A 307 12.02 -17.81 -16.39
C LYS A 307 10.61 -18.26 -16.77
N THR A 308 9.70 -18.44 -15.80
CA THR A 308 8.30 -18.79 -16.07
C THR A 308 7.44 -17.58 -16.43
N PHE A 309 7.89 -16.37 -16.06
CA PHE A 309 7.13 -15.13 -16.23
C PHE A 309 7.39 -14.45 -17.57
N SER A 310 8.62 -14.58 -18.06
CA SER A 310 9.04 -14.00 -19.33
C SER A 310 9.24 -15.13 -20.34
N ASN A 311 8.14 -15.62 -20.90
CA ASN A 311 8.11 -16.63 -21.94
C ASN A 311 8.59 -16.08 -23.30
N ILE A 312 9.80 -15.50 -23.32
CA ILE A 312 10.43 -15.00 -24.53
C ILE A 312 11.04 -16.19 -25.26
N VAL A 313 10.38 -16.57 -26.35
CA VAL A 313 10.85 -17.58 -27.31
C VAL A 313 10.95 -16.91 -28.68
N VAL A 314 12.12 -17.03 -29.31
CA VAL A 314 12.32 -16.62 -30.71
C VAL A 314 12.47 -17.87 -31.54
N PHE A 315 11.55 -18.05 -32.48
CA PHE A 315 11.54 -19.17 -33.43
C PHE A 315 11.88 -18.64 -34.82
N ASP A 316 12.88 -19.24 -35.46
CA ASP A 316 13.27 -18.96 -36.85
C ASP A 316 12.52 -19.94 -37.76
N SER A 317 11.48 -19.44 -38.43
CA SER A 317 10.63 -20.25 -39.30
C SER A 317 11.32 -20.75 -40.56
N VAL A 318 12.44 -20.15 -40.97
CA VAL A 318 13.23 -20.60 -42.13
C VAL A 318 14.11 -21.79 -41.72
N LYS A 319 14.62 -21.77 -40.48
CA LYS A 319 15.43 -22.86 -39.93
C LYS A 319 14.62 -23.94 -39.23
N ASP A 320 13.33 -23.71 -39.00
CA ASP A 320 12.43 -24.58 -38.24
C ASP A 320 12.98 -24.87 -36.82
N ASP A 321 13.55 -23.85 -36.17
CA ASP A 321 14.23 -24.01 -34.87
C ASP A 321 14.03 -22.81 -33.91
N ILE A 322 14.13 -23.07 -32.61
CA ILE A 322 14.08 -22.07 -31.54
C ILE A 322 15.49 -21.50 -31.33
N VAL A 323 15.70 -20.26 -31.78
CA VAL A 323 17.01 -19.56 -31.70
C VAL A 323 17.23 -18.86 -30.36
N PHE A 324 16.17 -18.58 -29.61
CA PHE A 324 16.28 -18.07 -28.24
C PHE A 324 15.09 -18.57 -27.40
N ASP A 325 15.37 -18.99 -26.19
CA ASP A 325 14.37 -19.41 -25.21
C ASP A 325 14.89 -19.06 -23.83
N LEU A 326 14.23 -18.10 -23.17
CA LEU A 326 14.65 -17.65 -21.85
C LEU A 326 14.70 -18.81 -20.84
N SER A 327 13.82 -19.81 -20.99
CA SER A 327 13.75 -20.96 -20.07
C SER A 327 15.04 -21.80 -20.09
N ARG A 328 15.77 -21.79 -21.21
CA ARG A 328 17.02 -22.54 -21.44
C ARG A 328 18.26 -21.85 -20.91
N LEU A 329 18.18 -20.57 -20.51
CA LEU A 329 19.32 -19.86 -19.95
C LEU A 329 19.68 -20.42 -18.56
N LYS A 330 20.98 -20.70 -18.36
CA LYS A 330 21.55 -21.19 -17.10
C LYS A 330 21.74 -20.03 -16.12
#